data_AF-A0A7C5N2T0-F1
#
_entry.id   AF-A0A7C5N2T0-F1
#
_cell.length_a   1.000
_cell.length_b   1.000
_cell.length_c   1.000
_cell.angle_alpha   90.00
_cell.angle_beta   90.00
_cell.angle_gamma   90.00
#
_symmetry.space_group_name_H-M   'P 1'
#
loop_
_entity.id
_entity.type
_entity.pdbx_description
1 polymer ?
#
loop_
_entity_poly.entity_id
_entity_poly.type
_entity_poly.pdbx_seq_one_letter_code
_entity_poly.pdbx_strand_id
1 'polypeptide(L)'
;MTLGWGVIEGVNVDVEGGYAKLRIYQNFECELGKDKGKSQSQFYRGAIAGIFAHFFGKDVKVEETKCIAKGDPYCEFEIKIS
;
A
#
# COMPACT_ATOMS: atom_id res chain seq x y z
N MET A 1 -4.54 16.98 -9.06
CA MET A 1 -5.10 15.92 -9.91
C MET A 1 -4.82 14.59 -9.21
N THR A 2 -5.84 13.94 -8.67
CA THR A 2 -5.74 12.55 -8.21
C THR A 2 -6.13 11.65 -9.39
N LEU A 3 -5.31 10.64 -9.70
CA LEU A 3 -5.47 9.77 -10.87
C LEU A 3 -6.65 8.78 -10.76
N GLY A 4 -7.49 8.89 -9.72
CA GLY A 4 -8.61 8.00 -9.46
C GLY A 4 -8.22 6.59 -9.00
N TRP A 5 -6.95 6.37 -8.65
CA TRP A 5 -6.44 5.05 -8.26
C TRP A 5 -6.79 4.69 -6.80
N GLY A 6 -7.03 5.69 -5.97
CA GLY A 6 -7.36 5.54 -4.56
C GLY A 6 -7.01 6.82 -3.79
N VAL A 7 -7.59 6.95 -2.60
CA VAL A 7 -7.33 8.06 -1.67
C VAL A 7 -6.32 7.58 -0.65
N ILE A 8 -5.11 8.13 -0.71
CA ILE A 8 -4.05 7.82 0.26
C ILE A 8 -4.26 8.70 1.50
N GLU A 9 -4.42 8.08 2.66
CA GLU A 9 -4.57 8.76 3.95
C GLU A 9 -3.74 8.08 5.03
N GLY A 10 -3.42 8.82 6.09
CA GLY A 10 -2.74 8.25 7.27
C GLY A 10 -1.36 7.66 6.97
N VAL A 11 -0.52 8.42 6.26
CA VAL A 11 0.88 8.07 6.02
C VAL A 11 1.69 8.30 7.29
N ASN A 12 2.27 7.24 7.84
CA ASN A 12 3.19 7.30 8.97
C ASN A 12 4.55 6.79 8.50
N VAL A 13 5.60 7.59 8.66
CA VAL A 13 6.96 7.23 8.25
C VAL A 13 7.86 7.37 9.45
N ASP A 14 8.44 6.26 9.87
CA ASP A 14 9.46 6.18 10.90
C ASP A 14 10.81 6.01 10.20
N VAL A 15 11.48 7.15 9.99
CA VAL A 15 12.74 7.18 9.23
C VAL A 15 13.87 6.51 10.01
N GLU A 16 13.90 6.69 11.33
CA GLU A 16 14.95 6.14 12.21
C GLU A 16 14.87 4.60 12.32
N GLY A 17 13.66 4.04 12.40
CA GLY A 17 13.40 2.61 12.43
C GLY A 17 13.24 1.96 11.05
N GLY A 18 13.31 2.72 9.95
CA GLY A 18 13.21 2.18 8.60
C GLY A 18 11.85 1.57 8.27
N TYR A 19 10.78 2.16 8.80
CA TYR A 19 9.42 1.67 8.69
C TYR A 19 8.49 2.73 8.11
N ALA A 20 7.54 2.32 7.27
CA ALA A 20 6.45 3.19 6.87
C ALA A 20 5.13 2.43 6.83
N LYS A 21 4.04 3.15 7.06
CA LYS A 21 2.67 2.65 6.98
C LYS A 21 1.85 3.61 6.14
N LEU A 22 1.10 3.06 5.18
CA LEU A 22 0.18 3.83 4.33
C LEU A 22 -1.19 3.17 4.33
N ARG A 23 -2.23 3.98 4.32
CA ARG A 23 -3.60 3.52 4.11
C ARG A 23 -4.11 4.09 2.79
N ILE A 24 -4.80 3.24 2.04
CA ILE A 24 -5.36 3.58 0.74
C ILE A 24 -6.84 3.18 0.75
N TYR A 25 -7.69 4.18 0.67
CA TYR A 25 -9.13 4.05 0.55
C TYR A 25 -9.52 4.02 -0.93
N GLN A 26 -10.64 3.37 -1.25
CA GLN A 26 -11.16 3.30 -2.63
C GLN A 26 -10.10 2.82 -3.65
N ASN A 27 -9.25 1.86 -3.25
CA ASN A 27 -8.25 1.30 -4.15
C ASN A 27 -8.97 0.54 -5.28
N PHE A 28 -8.86 1.05 -6.50
CA PHE A 28 -9.58 0.53 -7.66
C PHE A 28 -9.26 -0.95 -7.94
N GLU A 29 -8.02 -1.40 -7.72
CA GLU A 29 -7.62 -2.81 -7.91
C GLU A 29 -8.38 -3.74 -6.97
N CYS A 30 -8.56 -3.30 -5.72
CA CYS A 30 -9.25 -4.08 -4.70
C CYS A 30 -10.76 -3.97 -4.80
N GLU A 31 -11.29 -2.85 -5.31
CA GLU A 31 -12.71 -2.71 -5.59
C GLU A 31 -13.16 -3.66 -6.71
N LEU A 32 -12.37 -3.74 -7.79
CA LEU A 32 -12.58 -4.71 -8.88
C LEU A 32 -12.35 -6.17 -8.43
N GLY A 33 -11.48 -6.36 -7.42
CA GLY A 33 -11.12 -7.66 -6.86
C GLY A 33 -12.05 -8.20 -5.78
N LYS A 34 -13.07 -7.45 -5.32
CA LYS A 34 -14.00 -7.84 -4.24
C LYS A 34 -14.60 -9.24 -4.42
N ASP A 35 -14.94 -9.61 -5.66
CA ASP A 35 -15.57 -10.90 -5.98
C ASP A 35 -14.60 -12.09 -5.88
N LYS A 36 -13.28 -11.83 -5.96
CA LYS A 36 -12.24 -12.88 -5.94
C LYS A 36 -11.68 -13.16 -4.55
N GLY A 37 -12.01 -12.35 -3.54
CA GLY A 37 -11.54 -12.51 -2.15
C GLY A 37 -10.01 -12.47 -1.97
N LYS A 38 -9.26 -12.03 -3.00
CA LYS A 38 -7.80 -11.96 -3.01
C LYS A 38 -7.35 -10.54 -3.26
N SER A 39 -6.33 -10.10 -2.54
CA SER A 39 -5.72 -8.79 -2.74
C SER A 39 -5.08 -8.73 -4.13
N GLN A 40 -5.57 -7.85 -4.98
CA GLN A 40 -5.04 -7.64 -6.33
C GLN A 40 -4.14 -6.40 -6.41
N SER A 41 -3.71 -5.84 -5.28
CA SER A 41 -2.89 -4.62 -5.15
C SER A 41 -1.44 -4.74 -5.67
N GLN A 42 -1.20 -5.47 -6.75
CA GLN A 42 0.15 -5.68 -7.29
C GLN A 42 0.75 -4.39 -7.83
N PHE A 43 -0.07 -3.55 -8.49
CA PHE A 43 0.39 -2.24 -8.94
C PHE A 43 0.76 -1.36 -7.76
N TYR A 44 -0.10 -1.26 -6.74
CA TYR A 44 0.20 -0.49 -5.54
C TYR A 44 1.44 -1.00 -4.78
N ARG A 45 1.60 -2.32 -4.62
CA ARG A 45 2.80 -2.88 -3.98
C ARG A 45 4.08 -2.51 -4.73
N GLY A 46 4.07 -2.63 -6.07
CA GLY A 46 5.22 -2.26 -6.90
C GLY A 46 5.52 -0.76 -6.85
N ALA A 47 4.50 0.09 -6.96
CA ALA A 47 4.65 1.54 -6.90
C ALA A 47 5.20 1.99 -5.53
N ILE A 48 4.62 1.49 -4.44
CA ILE A 48 5.06 1.79 -3.07
C ILE A 48 6.51 1.29 -2.88
N ALA A 49 6.82 0.06 -3.30
CA ALA A 49 8.17 -0.51 -3.16
C ALA A 49 9.21 0.37 -3.88
N GLY A 50 8.95 0.77 -5.12
CA GLY A 50 9.87 1.61 -5.88
C GLY A 50 10.09 3.00 -5.26
N ILE A 51 9.00 3.66 -4.83
CA ILE A 51 9.07 4.98 -4.20
C ILE A 51 9.84 4.91 -2.88
N PHE A 52 9.52 3.95 -2.02
CA PHE A 52 10.16 3.84 -0.71
C PHE A 52 11.57 3.25 -0.78
N ALA A 53 11.88 2.41 -1.76
CA ALA A 53 13.25 1.98 -2.00
C ALA A 53 14.15 3.16 -2.37
N HIS A 54 13.65 4.08 -3.20
CA HIS A 54 14.34 5.32 -3.52
C HIS A 54 14.45 6.24 -2.30
N PHE A 55 13.36 6.39 -1.53
CA PHE A 55 13.31 7.24 -0.34
C PHE A 55 14.29 6.80 0.76
N PHE A 56 14.33 5.50 1.06
CA PHE A 56 15.23 4.93 2.08
C PHE A 56 16.64 4.61 1.55
N GLY A 57 16.84 4.63 0.23
CA GLY A 57 18.11 4.26 -0.40
C GLY A 57 18.48 2.78 -0.22
N LYS A 58 17.51 1.92 0.12
CA LYS A 58 17.67 0.49 0.40
C LYS A 58 16.51 -0.28 -0.21
N ASP A 59 16.68 -1.58 -0.39
CA ASP A 59 15.55 -2.43 -0.74
C ASP A 59 14.51 -2.42 0.39
N VAL A 60 13.23 -2.43 0.02
CA VAL A 60 12.14 -2.40 0.99
C VAL A 60 11.15 -3.51 0.70
N LYS A 61 10.68 -4.14 1.76
CA LYS A 61 9.60 -5.11 1.70
C LYS A 61 8.28 -4.41 1.97
N VAL A 62 7.35 -4.53 1.03
CA VAL A 62 5.98 -4.02 1.16
C VAL A 62 5.02 -5.17 1.42
N GLU A 63 4.34 -5.13 2.56
CA GLU A 63 3.35 -6.11 2.97
C GLU A 63 1.98 -5.45 3.13
N GLU A 64 0.95 -6.05 2.55
CA GLU A 64 -0.41 -5.56 2.72
C GLU A 64 -1.07 -6.30 3.88
N THR A 65 -1.40 -5.58 4.94
CA THR A 65 -1.97 -6.14 6.17
C THR A 65 -3.50 -6.06 6.18
N LYS A 66 -4.10 -5.07 5.51
CA LYS A 66 -5.55 -4.94 5.33
C LYS A 66 -5.91 -4.73 3.88
N CYS A 67 -7.08 -5.20 3.46
CA CYS A 67 -7.49 -5.10 2.06
C CYS A 67 -9.00 -4.99 1.88
N ILE A 68 -9.45 -4.03 1.08
CA ILE A 68 -10.88 -3.87 0.75
C ILE A 68 -11.45 -5.13 0.08
N ALA A 69 -10.64 -5.84 -0.70
CA ALA A 69 -11.05 -7.09 -1.34
C ALA A 69 -11.32 -8.23 -0.33
N LYS A 70 -10.80 -8.13 0.90
CA LYS A 70 -11.06 -9.07 2.00
C LYS A 70 -12.25 -8.65 2.87
N GLY A 71 -12.83 -7.48 2.62
CA GLY A 71 -13.90 -6.88 3.43
C GLY A 71 -13.43 -5.85 4.45
N ASP A 72 -12.14 -5.49 4.47
CA ASP A 72 -11.66 -4.38 5.30
C ASP A 72 -12.16 -3.02 4.77
N PRO A 73 -12.25 -1.98 5.62
CA PRO A 73 -12.67 -0.64 5.20
C PRO A 73 -11.66 0.08 4.29
N TYR A 74 -10.40 -0.36 4.28
CA TYR A 74 -9.31 0.22 3.48
C TYR A 74 -8.20 -0.79 3.26
N CYS A 75 -7.31 -0.50 2.31
CA CYS A 75 -6.06 -1.24 2.16
C CYS A 75 -4.98 -0.61 3.04
N GLU A 76 -4.29 -1.40 3.86
CA GLU A 76 -3.15 -0.95 4.67
C GLU A 76 -1.88 -1.65 4.19
N PHE A 77 -0.84 -0.86 3.96
CA PHE A 77 0.47 -1.31 3.50
C PHE A 77 1.51 -0.94 4.54
N GLU A 78 2.30 -1.92 4.95
CA GLU A 78 3.46 -1.76 5.81
C GLU A 78 4.74 -1.97 4.99
N ILE A 79 5.67 -1.05 5.13
CA ILE A 79 6.94 -1.00 4.42
C ILE A 79 8.03 -1.10 5.46
N LYS A 80 8.95 -2.03 5.24
CA LYS A 80 10.13 -2.24 6.09
C LYS A 80 11.36 -2.27 5.20
N ILE A 81 12.42 -1.60 5.61
CA ILE A 81 13.74 -1.80 4.97
C ILE A 81 14.14 -3.26 5.11
N SER A 82 14.72 -3.82 4.05
CA SER A 82 15.24 -5.19 4.04
C SER A 82 16.72 -5.28 4.40
#